data_AF-A0A2G9USL8-F1
#
_entry.id   AF-A0A2G9USL8-F1
#
_cell.length_a   1.000
_cell.length_b   1.000
_cell.length_c   1.000
_cell.angle_alpha   90.00
_cell.angle_beta   90.00
_cell.angle_gamma   90.00
#
_symmetry.space_group_name_H-M   'P 1'
#
loop_
_entity.id
_entity.type
_entity.pdbx_description
1 polymer ?
#
loop_
_entity_poly.entity_id
_entity_poly.type
_entity_poly.pdbx_seq_one_letter_code
_entity_poly.pdbx_strand_id
1 'polypeptide(L)'
;MTLTLPVAMKAVGSSNQELVRNTTSYISLAAIHNGKALSHYALQIIAYIINGNHSLLRVLPQVYADNREPFHAHIPQLLSVLRDADCSEKLSLLQLASMIANEKPDLLTPYLSQFDQYLLSPSTCTAVLNIYMSLISQGRAHALAPFLPTLSKACEQPAFNGNLATFYKIMGNIGRVSQPLASDVLGELVRSAQHTDDEQLLSSILTEIEGWFFLSKSGTGHCSNQQAVRSKKIVAYVLLHVIG
;
A
#
# COMPACT_ATOMS: atom_id res chain seq x y z
N MET A 1 18.65 17.67 24.48
CA MET A 1 17.30 17.89 23.89
C MET A 1 16.21 17.03 24.54
N THR A 2 16.53 16.03 25.35
CA THR A 2 15.54 15.22 26.10
C THR A 2 14.73 16.00 27.14
N LEU A 3 15.30 17.08 27.71
CA LEU A 3 14.66 17.92 28.74
C LEU A 3 13.54 18.85 28.21
N THR A 4 13.44 19.07 26.90
CA THR A 4 12.46 20.01 26.32
C THR A 4 11.22 19.33 25.74
N LEU A 5 11.25 18.00 25.54
CA LEU A 5 10.12 17.23 25.01
C LEU A 5 8.85 17.30 25.87
N PRO A 6 8.90 17.14 27.22
CA PRO A 6 7.70 17.26 28.05
C PRO A 6 7.05 18.66 27.94
N VAL A 7 7.87 19.71 27.84
CA VAL A 7 7.40 21.09 27.70
C VAL A 7 6.79 21.32 26.32
N ALA A 8 7.43 20.81 25.27
CA ALA A 8 6.89 20.87 23.91
C ALA A 8 5.55 20.12 23.82
N MET A 9 5.44 18.93 24.41
CA MET A 9 4.19 18.16 24.44
C MET A 9 3.07 18.84 25.22
N LYS A 10 3.40 19.61 26.28
CA LYS A 10 2.43 20.47 26.96
C LYS A 10 2.02 21.68 26.12
N ALA A 11 2.96 22.31 25.42
CA ALA A 11 2.69 23.46 24.58
C ALA A 11 1.77 23.12 23.39
N VAL A 12 1.85 21.89 22.86
CA VAL A 12 0.92 21.37 21.84
C VAL A 12 -0.53 21.24 22.37
N GLY A 13 -0.71 21.05 23.67
CA GLY A 13 -2.03 21.03 24.31
C GLY A 13 -2.54 22.39 24.77
N SER A 14 -1.85 23.49 24.44
CA SER A 14 -2.25 24.84 24.86
C SER A 14 -3.38 25.39 23.99
N SER A 15 -4.14 26.37 24.51
CA SER A 15 -5.18 27.07 23.75
C SER A 15 -4.64 28.05 22.69
N ASN A 16 -3.33 28.32 22.69
CA ASN A 16 -2.70 29.22 21.74
C ASN A 16 -2.34 28.49 20.43
N GLN A 17 -3.15 28.71 19.41
CA GLN A 17 -3.02 28.05 18.10
C GLN A 17 -1.66 28.30 17.42
N GLU A 18 -1.08 29.50 17.55
CA GLU A 18 0.24 29.79 16.98
C GLU A 18 1.35 29.02 17.70
N LEU A 19 1.29 28.97 19.03
CA LEU A 19 2.22 28.18 19.83
C LEU A 19 2.12 26.69 19.50
N VAL A 20 0.90 26.18 19.36
CA VAL A 20 0.63 24.79 18.96
C VAL A 20 1.23 24.52 17.58
N ARG A 21 0.96 25.38 16.59
CA ARG A 21 1.44 25.20 15.21
C ARG A 21 2.97 25.22 15.13
N ASN A 22 3.60 26.20 15.77
CA ASN A 22 5.06 26.35 15.77
C ASN A 22 5.71 25.16 16.48
N THR A 23 5.23 24.82 17.68
CA THR A 23 5.75 23.68 18.45
C THR A 23 5.59 22.37 17.70
N THR A 24 4.43 22.14 17.07
CA THR A 24 4.17 20.95 16.25
C THR A 24 5.12 20.85 15.07
N SER A 25 5.41 21.97 14.42
CA SER A 25 6.37 22.02 13.31
C SER A 25 7.78 21.65 13.77
N TYR A 26 8.21 22.16 14.93
CA TYR A 26 9.48 21.78 15.55
C TYR A 26 9.53 20.30 15.93
N ILE A 27 8.45 19.75 16.53
CA ILE A 27 8.36 18.33 16.86
C ILE A 27 8.43 17.47 15.59
N SER A 28 7.76 17.89 14.52
CA SER A 28 7.78 17.19 13.22
C SER A 28 9.20 17.06 12.68
N LEU A 29 10.00 18.12 12.79
CA LEU A 29 11.40 18.11 12.38
C LEU A 29 12.28 17.30 13.35
N ALA A 30 12.07 17.45 14.65
CA ALA A 30 12.84 16.77 15.68
C ALA A 30 12.63 15.24 15.69
N ALA A 31 11.49 14.77 15.18
CA ALA A 31 11.15 13.35 15.10
C ALA A 31 12.12 12.53 14.26
N ILE A 32 12.80 13.15 13.29
CA ILE A 32 13.81 12.50 12.44
C ILE A 32 14.98 11.94 13.28
N HIS A 33 15.37 12.64 14.34
CA HIS A 33 16.51 12.25 15.18
C HIS A 33 16.10 11.76 16.58
N ASN A 34 14.85 11.96 16.99
CA ASN A 34 14.40 11.70 18.36
C ASN A 34 13.14 10.81 18.41
N GLY A 35 12.90 9.97 17.41
CA GLY A 35 11.75 9.04 17.35
C GLY A 35 11.55 8.24 18.63
N LYS A 36 12.63 7.64 19.16
CA LYS A 36 12.62 6.89 20.42
C LYS A 36 12.21 7.71 21.65
N ALA A 37 12.56 8.99 21.72
CA ALA A 37 12.12 9.83 22.83
C ALA A 37 10.63 10.20 22.69
N LEU A 38 10.16 10.42 21.46
CA LEU A 38 8.76 10.70 21.16
C LEU A 38 7.84 9.49 21.34
N SER A 39 8.37 8.26 21.23
CA SER A 39 7.60 7.02 21.41
C SER A 39 7.01 6.85 22.81
N HIS A 40 7.61 7.48 23.82
CA HIS A 40 7.06 7.56 25.17
C HIS A 40 5.77 8.40 25.24
N TYR A 41 5.55 9.28 24.26
CA TYR A 41 4.39 10.16 24.16
C TYR A 41 3.39 9.72 23.08
N ALA A 42 3.50 8.49 22.56
CA ALA A 42 2.70 8.00 21.44
C ALA A 42 1.18 8.20 21.65
N LEU A 43 0.64 7.83 22.82
CA LEU A 43 -0.79 8.03 23.14
C LEU A 43 -1.19 9.51 23.12
N GLN A 44 -0.32 10.39 23.64
CA GLN A 44 -0.61 11.82 23.68
C GLN A 44 -0.56 12.44 22.28
N ILE A 45 0.37 12.00 21.44
CA ILE A 45 0.46 12.40 20.02
C ILE A 45 -0.81 11.96 19.27
N ILE A 46 -1.24 10.72 19.45
CA ILE A 46 -2.48 10.19 18.85
C ILE A 46 -3.69 11.02 19.28
N ALA A 47 -3.79 11.35 20.58
CA ALA A 47 -4.88 12.18 21.09
C ALA A 47 -4.90 13.58 20.44
N TYR A 48 -3.75 14.23 20.28
CA TYR A 48 -3.68 15.53 19.61
C TYR A 48 -4.05 15.45 18.13
N ILE A 49 -3.68 14.37 17.44
CA ILE A 49 -4.06 14.14 16.03
C ILE A 49 -5.57 14.00 15.90
N ILE A 50 -6.20 13.17 16.74
CA ILE A 50 -7.66 12.95 16.75
C ILE A 50 -8.40 14.27 17.07
N ASN A 51 -7.80 15.14 17.87
CA ASN A 51 -8.34 16.46 18.20
C ASN A 51 -8.06 17.54 17.13
N GLY A 52 -7.54 17.18 15.96
CA GLY A 52 -7.40 18.07 14.79
C GLY A 52 -5.99 18.59 14.51
N ASN A 53 -4.98 18.21 15.31
CA ASN A 53 -3.60 18.59 15.01
C ASN A 53 -2.95 17.60 14.03
N HIS A 54 -3.38 17.66 12.77
CA HIS A 54 -2.99 16.71 11.72
C HIS A 54 -1.50 16.81 11.34
N SER A 55 -0.85 17.93 11.62
CA SER A 55 0.58 18.11 11.29
C SER A 55 1.49 17.15 12.05
N LEU A 56 1.02 16.57 13.16
CA LEU A 56 1.68 15.49 13.88
C LEU A 56 1.61 14.13 13.18
N LEU A 57 0.77 13.95 12.15
CA LEU A 57 0.76 12.73 11.34
C LEU A 57 2.15 12.40 10.76
N ARG A 58 2.94 13.45 10.49
CA ARG A 58 4.32 13.35 9.96
C ARG A 58 5.29 12.68 10.93
N VAL A 59 5.00 12.65 12.23
CA VAL A 59 5.87 11.99 13.20
C VAL A 59 5.57 10.51 13.38
N LEU A 60 4.37 10.06 12.99
CA LEU A 60 3.91 8.72 13.34
C LEU A 60 4.79 7.59 12.82
N PRO A 61 5.33 7.62 11.58
CA PRO A 61 6.22 6.56 11.11
C PRO A 61 7.45 6.36 12.01
N GLN A 62 8.02 7.46 12.51
CA GLN A 62 9.20 7.41 13.39
C GLN A 62 8.84 6.92 14.81
N VAL A 63 7.69 7.36 15.33
CA VAL A 63 7.22 6.97 16.66
C VAL A 63 6.79 5.49 16.69
N TYR A 64 6.19 5.01 15.60
CA TYR A 64 5.76 3.63 15.43
C TYR A 64 6.93 2.64 15.39
N ALA A 65 8.08 3.05 14.84
CA ALA A 65 9.27 2.20 14.80
C ALA A 65 9.71 1.74 16.20
N ASP A 66 9.56 2.61 17.22
CA ASP A 66 9.95 2.34 18.60
C ASP A 66 8.78 1.90 19.51
N ASN A 67 7.54 2.31 19.25
CA ASN A 67 6.38 1.94 20.07
C ASN A 67 5.12 1.72 19.21
N ARG A 68 4.67 0.47 19.10
CA ARG A 68 3.64 0.05 18.13
C ARG A 68 2.23 -0.07 18.72
N GLU A 69 2.13 -0.51 19.97
CA GLU A 69 0.86 -0.88 20.62
C GLU A 69 -0.18 0.27 20.64
N PRO A 70 0.19 1.53 20.95
CA PRO A 70 -0.75 2.65 20.94
C PRO A 70 -1.42 2.85 19.58
N PHE A 71 -0.66 2.67 18.50
CA PHE A 71 -1.15 2.83 17.14
C PHE A 71 -2.13 1.72 16.79
N HIS A 72 -1.79 0.46 17.10
CA HIS A 72 -2.65 -0.69 16.83
C HIS A 72 -4.04 -0.55 17.47
N ALA A 73 -4.11 0.02 18.69
CA ALA A 73 -5.37 0.26 19.38
C ALA A 73 -6.22 1.41 18.78
N HIS A 74 -5.60 2.32 18.02
CA HIS A 74 -6.24 3.54 17.51
C HIS A 74 -6.26 3.63 15.98
N ILE A 75 -5.99 2.53 15.26
CA ILE A 75 -6.03 2.49 13.78
C ILE A 75 -7.33 3.07 13.20
N PRO A 76 -8.54 2.69 13.66
CA PRO A 76 -9.78 3.19 13.06
C PRO A 76 -9.87 4.71 13.13
N GLN A 77 -9.50 5.28 14.28
CA GLN A 77 -9.51 6.72 14.52
C GLN A 77 -8.44 7.40 13.65
N LEU A 78 -7.23 6.85 13.59
CA LEU A 78 -6.16 7.41 12.77
C LEU A 78 -6.53 7.41 11.28
N LEU A 79 -7.04 6.29 10.76
CA LEU A 79 -7.46 6.20 9.35
C LEU A 79 -8.60 7.17 9.01
N SER A 80 -9.49 7.46 9.96
CA SER A 80 -10.56 8.45 9.75
C SER A 80 -10.03 9.86 9.43
N VAL A 81 -8.83 10.20 9.93
CA VAL A 81 -8.16 11.48 9.69
C VAL A 81 -7.68 11.62 8.23
N LEU A 82 -7.53 10.52 7.48
CA LEU A 82 -7.10 10.58 6.06
C LEU A 82 -8.01 11.45 5.18
N ARG A 83 -9.28 11.63 5.56
CA ARG A 83 -10.22 12.45 4.79
C ARG A 83 -9.88 13.94 4.90
N ASP A 84 -9.53 14.38 6.11
CA ASP A 84 -9.38 15.79 6.48
C ASP A 84 -7.92 16.27 6.50
N ALA A 85 -6.96 15.34 6.43
CA ALA A 85 -5.54 15.62 6.33
C ALA A 85 -5.14 16.29 5.00
N ASP A 86 -4.04 17.03 5.00
CA ASP A 86 -3.41 17.54 3.78
C ASP A 86 -2.65 16.44 3.00
N CYS A 87 -2.05 16.79 1.85
CA CYS A 87 -1.33 15.80 1.03
C CYS A 87 -0.13 15.17 1.76
N SER A 88 0.68 15.98 2.47
CA SER A 88 1.87 15.49 3.17
C SER A 88 1.51 14.62 4.38
N GLU A 89 0.45 14.99 5.07
CA GLU A 89 -0.13 14.31 6.22
C GLU A 89 -0.74 12.97 5.80
N LYS A 90 -1.50 12.95 4.69
CA LYS A 90 -2.00 11.71 4.07
C LYS A 90 -0.87 10.75 3.75
N LEU A 91 0.20 11.23 3.10
CA LEU A 91 1.35 10.40 2.75
C LEU A 91 2.00 9.77 3.98
N SER A 92 2.14 10.53 5.07
CA SER A 92 2.72 10.03 6.32
C SER A 92 1.84 8.96 6.98
N LEU A 93 0.52 9.13 6.92
CA LEU A 93 -0.43 8.16 7.46
C LEU A 93 -0.53 6.89 6.58
N LEU A 94 -0.45 7.03 5.26
CA LEU A 94 -0.34 5.89 4.33
C LEU A 94 0.98 5.13 4.51
N GLN A 95 2.08 5.83 4.78
CA GLN A 95 3.35 5.21 5.15
C GLN A 95 3.22 4.41 6.45
N LEU A 96 2.58 4.97 7.48
CA LEU A 96 2.28 4.25 8.72
C LEU A 96 1.45 2.98 8.44
N ALA A 97 0.43 3.08 7.58
CA ALA A 97 -0.36 1.93 7.16
C ALA A 97 0.51 0.87 6.46
N SER A 98 1.48 1.25 5.62
CA SER A 98 2.41 0.28 5.02
C SER A 98 3.28 -0.41 6.08
N MET A 99 3.75 0.33 7.10
CA MET A 99 4.49 -0.25 8.22
C MET A 99 3.63 -1.21 9.05
N ILE A 100 2.36 -0.88 9.30
CA ILE A 100 1.42 -1.77 9.99
C ILE A 100 1.11 -2.99 9.13
N ALA A 101 0.98 -2.85 7.82
CA ALA A 101 0.76 -3.96 6.90
C ALA A 101 1.92 -4.97 6.94
N ASN A 102 3.17 -4.51 7.13
CA ASN A 102 4.32 -5.39 7.30
C ASN A 102 4.36 -6.10 8.65
N GLU A 103 3.85 -5.48 9.72
CA GLU A 103 3.97 -6.00 11.08
C GLU A 103 2.75 -6.83 11.52
N LYS A 104 1.54 -6.30 11.29
CA LYS A 104 0.28 -6.89 11.72
C LYS A 104 -0.83 -6.61 10.70
N PRO A 105 -0.79 -7.26 9.53
CA PRO A 105 -1.67 -6.98 8.40
C PRO A 105 -3.17 -7.17 8.69
N ASP A 106 -3.50 -8.02 9.66
CA ASP A 106 -4.88 -8.30 10.05
C ASP A 106 -5.62 -7.06 10.57
N LEU A 107 -4.88 -6.08 11.11
CA LEU A 107 -5.48 -4.84 11.58
C LEU A 107 -5.94 -3.91 10.44
N LEU A 108 -5.35 -4.04 9.25
CA LEU A 108 -5.69 -3.20 8.09
C LEU A 108 -6.69 -3.84 7.15
N THR A 109 -6.82 -5.17 7.18
CA THR A 109 -7.72 -5.93 6.30
C THR A 109 -9.17 -5.40 6.30
N PRO A 110 -9.77 -5.01 7.45
CA PRO A 110 -11.14 -4.45 7.48
C PRO A 110 -11.28 -3.07 6.82
N TYR A 111 -10.18 -2.34 6.62
CA TYR A 111 -10.17 -0.96 6.17
C TYR A 111 -9.68 -0.77 4.74
N LEU A 112 -9.40 -1.87 4.01
CA LEU A 112 -8.80 -1.80 2.68
C LEU A 112 -9.64 -1.00 1.67
N SER A 113 -10.96 -1.05 1.77
CA SER A 113 -11.88 -0.27 0.91
C SER A 113 -11.74 1.25 1.08
N GLN A 114 -11.19 1.72 2.20
CA GLN A 114 -10.92 3.15 2.37
C GLN A 114 -9.77 3.62 1.48
N PHE A 115 -8.91 2.72 1.01
CA PHE A 115 -7.75 3.05 0.18
C PHE A 115 -8.09 3.28 -1.30
N ASP A 116 -9.26 2.83 -1.78
CA ASP A 116 -9.64 2.91 -3.20
C ASP A 116 -9.59 4.35 -3.75
N GLN A 117 -10.12 5.31 -2.99
CA GLN A 117 -10.09 6.73 -3.39
C GLN A 117 -8.67 7.31 -3.43
N TYR A 118 -7.76 6.78 -2.63
CA TYR A 118 -6.37 7.22 -2.57
C TYR A 118 -5.48 6.50 -3.60
N LEU A 119 -5.89 5.30 -4.04
CA LEU A 119 -5.28 4.59 -5.16
C LEU A 119 -5.50 5.35 -6.46
N LEU A 120 -6.71 5.90 -6.65
CA LEU A 120 -7.08 6.70 -7.83
C LEU A 120 -6.63 8.17 -7.77
N SER A 121 -5.73 8.52 -6.85
CA SER A 121 -5.16 9.86 -6.72
C SER A 121 -3.66 9.82 -7.03
N PRO A 122 -3.16 10.56 -8.04
CA PRO A 122 -1.74 10.51 -8.45
C PRO A 122 -0.75 10.83 -7.33
N SER A 123 -1.12 11.68 -6.37
CA SER A 123 -0.26 12.05 -5.25
C SER A 123 -0.10 10.95 -4.21
N THR A 124 -1.08 10.04 -4.08
CA THR A 124 -1.13 9.01 -3.03
C THR A 124 -1.05 7.58 -3.56
N CYS A 125 -1.20 7.38 -4.87
CA CYS A 125 -1.23 6.07 -5.52
C CYS A 125 -0.02 5.20 -5.13
N THR A 126 1.20 5.70 -5.30
CA THR A 126 2.43 4.98 -4.92
C THR A 126 2.41 4.51 -3.46
N ALA A 127 1.91 5.36 -2.54
CA ALA A 127 1.84 5.01 -1.13
C ALA A 127 0.83 3.87 -0.87
N VAL A 128 -0.32 3.88 -1.55
CA VAL A 128 -1.30 2.78 -1.46
C VAL A 128 -0.75 1.49 -2.06
N LEU A 129 -0.09 1.56 -3.21
CA LEU A 129 0.55 0.40 -3.82
C LEU A 129 1.61 -0.23 -2.89
N ASN A 130 2.35 0.59 -2.14
CA ASN A 130 3.28 0.09 -1.13
C ASN A 130 2.57 -0.66 0.01
N ILE A 131 1.38 -0.22 0.44
CA ILE A 131 0.55 -0.96 1.41
C ILE A 131 0.17 -2.32 0.83
N TYR A 132 -0.29 -2.38 -0.42
CA TYR A 132 -0.69 -3.62 -1.07
C TYR A 132 0.49 -4.59 -1.25
N MET A 133 1.65 -4.07 -1.65
CA MET A 133 2.90 -4.84 -1.69
C MET A 133 3.26 -5.40 -0.31
N SER A 134 3.16 -4.60 0.75
CA SER A 134 3.38 -5.07 2.12
C SER A 134 2.42 -6.20 2.52
N LEU A 135 1.14 -6.10 2.18
CA LEU A 135 0.15 -7.16 2.43
C LEU A 135 0.49 -8.44 1.65
N ILE A 136 0.92 -8.32 0.40
CA ILE A 136 1.37 -9.46 -0.42
C ILE A 136 2.58 -10.13 0.22
N SER A 137 3.57 -9.36 0.66
CA SER A 137 4.76 -9.89 1.35
C SER A 137 4.41 -10.65 2.63
N GLN A 138 3.30 -10.30 3.29
CA GLN A 138 2.76 -11.03 4.45
C GLN A 138 1.74 -12.13 4.09
N GLY A 139 1.63 -12.52 2.82
CA GLY A 139 0.76 -13.62 2.37
C GLY A 139 -0.74 -13.28 2.32
N ARG A 140 -1.11 -12.00 2.35
CA ARG A 140 -2.52 -11.53 2.33
C ARG A 140 -3.02 -11.12 0.94
N ALA A 141 -2.43 -11.65 -0.14
CA ALA A 141 -2.83 -11.35 -1.52
C ALA A 141 -4.32 -11.63 -1.79
N HIS A 142 -4.92 -12.63 -1.13
CA HIS A 142 -6.34 -12.95 -1.25
C HIS A 142 -7.27 -11.81 -0.80
N ALA A 143 -6.86 -11.03 0.21
CA ALA A 143 -7.63 -9.89 0.70
C ALA A 143 -7.70 -8.75 -0.32
N LEU A 144 -6.80 -8.76 -1.31
CA LEU A 144 -6.75 -7.74 -2.36
C LEU A 144 -7.60 -8.06 -3.59
N ALA A 145 -8.14 -9.28 -3.71
CA ALA A 145 -8.95 -9.71 -4.85
C ALA A 145 -10.14 -8.78 -5.17
N PRO A 146 -10.90 -8.24 -4.18
CA PRO A 146 -12.00 -7.33 -4.46
C PRO A 146 -11.58 -6.01 -5.12
N PHE A 147 -10.29 -5.63 -5.04
CA PHE A 147 -9.76 -4.36 -5.55
C PHE A 147 -9.17 -4.49 -6.95
N LEU A 148 -9.19 -5.68 -7.57
CA LEU A 148 -8.76 -5.88 -8.96
C LEU A 148 -9.42 -4.91 -9.95
N PRO A 149 -10.75 -4.64 -9.90
CA PRO A 149 -11.36 -3.68 -10.82
C PRO A 149 -10.83 -2.26 -10.64
N THR A 150 -10.53 -1.85 -9.41
CA THR A 150 -9.93 -0.53 -9.13
C THR A 150 -8.50 -0.46 -9.68
N LEU A 151 -7.72 -1.54 -9.55
CA LEU A 151 -6.37 -1.65 -10.12
C LEU A 151 -6.40 -1.57 -11.65
N SER A 152 -7.27 -2.34 -12.33
CA SER A 152 -7.45 -2.26 -13.79
C SER A 152 -7.80 -0.84 -14.24
N LYS A 153 -8.77 -0.19 -13.57
CA LYS A 153 -9.17 1.19 -13.89
C LYS A 153 -8.03 2.21 -13.73
N ALA A 154 -7.11 1.98 -12.78
CA ALA A 154 -5.95 2.83 -12.62
C ALA A 154 -4.91 2.58 -13.74
N CYS A 155 -4.72 1.34 -14.18
CA CYS A 155 -3.83 1.01 -15.30
C CYS A 155 -4.24 1.68 -16.63
N GLU A 156 -5.53 1.90 -16.85
CA GLU A 156 -6.04 2.57 -18.06
C GLU A 156 -5.78 4.08 -18.10
N GLN A 157 -5.40 4.69 -16.97
CA GLN A 157 -5.25 6.15 -16.88
C GLN A 157 -3.78 6.58 -17.03
N PRO A 158 -3.47 7.53 -17.94
CA PRO A 158 -2.09 7.95 -18.21
C PRO A 158 -1.40 8.59 -17.00
N ALA A 159 -2.17 9.10 -16.04
CA ALA A 159 -1.67 9.68 -14.81
C ALA A 159 -0.89 8.70 -13.92
N PHE A 160 -1.03 7.39 -14.13
CA PHE A 160 -0.39 6.35 -13.32
C PHE A 160 0.68 5.54 -14.08
N ASN A 161 1.11 6.00 -15.25
CA ASN A 161 2.10 5.30 -16.08
C ASN A 161 3.38 4.94 -15.31
N GLY A 162 3.84 5.84 -14.42
CA GLY A 162 5.02 5.59 -13.58
C GLY A 162 4.86 4.47 -12.54
N ASN A 163 3.65 3.95 -12.33
CA ASN A 163 3.35 2.90 -11.36
C ASN A 163 2.91 1.59 -12.01
N LEU A 164 2.80 1.50 -13.34
CA LEU A 164 2.21 0.34 -14.05
C LEU A 164 2.91 -0.98 -13.72
N ALA A 165 4.24 -0.99 -13.63
CA ALA A 165 4.99 -2.19 -13.24
C ALA A 165 4.55 -2.71 -11.85
N THR A 166 4.32 -1.81 -10.90
CA THR A 166 3.84 -2.16 -9.55
C THR A 166 2.39 -2.65 -9.58
N PHE A 167 1.53 -2.03 -10.38
CA PHE A 167 0.15 -2.51 -10.59
C PHE A 167 0.15 -3.95 -11.10
N TYR A 168 0.86 -4.23 -12.19
CA TYR A 168 0.90 -5.57 -12.78
C TYR A 168 1.52 -6.60 -11.84
N LYS A 169 2.54 -6.22 -11.06
CA LYS A 169 3.09 -7.07 -10.00
C LYS A 169 2.04 -7.41 -8.94
N ILE A 170 1.29 -6.44 -8.45
CA ILE A 170 0.22 -6.67 -7.46
C ILE A 170 -0.87 -7.56 -8.05
N MET A 171 -1.37 -7.24 -9.25
CA MET A 171 -2.38 -8.04 -9.95
C MET A 171 -1.88 -9.46 -10.19
N GLY A 172 -0.65 -9.63 -10.64
CA GLY A 172 0.03 -10.91 -10.82
C GLY A 172 0.04 -11.74 -9.54
N ASN A 173 0.32 -11.14 -8.39
CA ASN A 173 0.27 -11.81 -7.08
C ASN A 173 -1.15 -12.19 -6.65
N ILE A 174 -2.15 -11.34 -6.93
CA ILE A 174 -3.56 -11.64 -6.67
C ILE A 174 -4.04 -12.81 -7.54
N GLY A 175 -3.68 -12.83 -8.83
CA GLY A 175 -4.05 -13.92 -9.75
C GLY A 175 -3.51 -15.28 -9.31
N ARG A 176 -2.34 -15.33 -8.65
CA ARG A 176 -1.76 -16.58 -8.10
C ARG A 176 -2.56 -17.18 -6.94
N VAL A 177 -3.52 -16.45 -6.36
CA VAL A 177 -4.33 -16.93 -5.23
C VAL A 177 -5.31 -18.02 -5.67
N SER A 178 -5.91 -17.90 -6.86
CA SER A 178 -6.91 -18.88 -7.33
C SER A 178 -7.05 -18.87 -8.86
N GLN A 179 -7.48 -20.00 -9.42
CA GLN A 179 -7.69 -20.15 -10.86
C GLN A 179 -8.67 -19.13 -11.50
N PRO A 180 -9.83 -18.77 -10.89
CA PRO A 180 -10.69 -17.75 -11.49
C PRO A 180 -10.02 -16.37 -11.55
N LEU A 181 -9.39 -15.92 -10.45
CA LEU A 181 -8.66 -14.65 -10.40
C LEU A 181 -7.49 -14.63 -11.39
N ALA A 182 -6.85 -15.78 -11.59
CA ALA A 182 -5.82 -15.93 -12.60
C ALA A 182 -6.36 -15.62 -14.01
N SER A 183 -7.49 -16.23 -14.40
CA SER A 183 -8.04 -16.01 -15.74
C SER A 183 -8.32 -14.53 -16.01
N ASP A 184 -8.85 -13.82 -15.03
CA ASP A 184 -9.18 -12.40 -15.14
C ASP A 184 -7.93 -11.54 -15.28
N VAL A 185 -6.94 -11.74 -14.41
CA VAL A 185 -5.69 -10.97 -14.44
C VAL A 185 -4.85 -11.27 -15.68
N LEU A 186 -4.82 -12.51 -16.19
CA LEU A 186 -4.11 -12.80 -17.45
C LEU A 186 -4.69 -12.05 -18.64
N GLY A 187 -6.03 -11.96 -18.72
CA GLY A 187 -6.69 -11.21 -19.78
C GLY A 187 -6.19 -9.77 -19.83
N GLU A 188 -6.12 -9.13 -18.66
CA GLU A 188 -5.60 -7.76 -18.53
C GLU A 188 -4.10 -7.68 -18.89
N LEU A 189 -3.26 -8.54 -18.31
CA LEU A 189 -1.81 -8.51 -18.55
C LEU A 189 -1.45 -8.71 -20.03
N VAL A 190 -2.11 -9.65 -20.71
CA VAL A 190 -1.90 -9.90 -22.14
C VAL A 190 -2.36 -8.71 -22.97
N ARG A 191 -3.52 -8.12 -22.64
CA ARG A 191 -4.01 -6.91 -23.32
C ARG A 191 -3.01 -5.77 -23.15
N SER A 192 -2.49 -5.55 -21.94
CA SER A 192 -1.50 -4.52 -21.68
C SER A 192 -0.18 -4.76 -22.40
N ALA A 193 0.31 -6.01 -22.46
CA ALA A 193 1.52 -6.37 -23.20
C ALA A 193 1.43 -6.05 -24.70
N GLN A 194 0.24 -6.21 -25.30
CA GLN A 194 0.01 -5.92 -26.73
C GLN A 194 0.02 -4.42 -27.07
N HIS A 195 -0.24 -3.55 -26.09
CA HIS A 195 -0.40 -2.10 -26.30
C HIS A 195 0.74 -1.28 -25.69
N THR A 196 1.77 -1.95 -25.15
CA THR A 196 2.90 -1.29 -24.46
C THR A 196 4.12 -1.27 -25.36
N ASP A 197 4.63 -0.07 -25.65
CA ASP A 197 5.89 0.13 -26.39
C ASP A 197 7.13 0.20 -25.47
N ASP A 198 6.94 0.14 -24.15
CA ASP A 198 8.00 0.20 -23.13
C ASP A 198 8.56 -1.20 -22.81
N GLU A 199 9.81 -1.46 -23.19
CA GLU A 199 10.51 -2.73 -22.95
C GLU A 199 10.64 -3.10 -21.47
N GLN A 200 10.79 -2.12 -20.57
CA GLN A 200 10.91 -2.38 -19.12
C GLN A 200 9.56 -2.78 -18.53
N LEU A 201 8.48 -2.17 -19.00
CA LEU A 201 7.14 -2.53 -18.59
C LEU A 201 6.74 -3.89 -19.18
N LEU A 202 7.07 -4.14 -20.45
CA LEU A 202 6.83 -5.42 -21.12
C LEU A 202 7.54 -6.56 -20.39
N SER A 203 8.82 -6.41 -20.05
CA SER A 203 9.56 -7.42 -19.29
C SER A 203 8.97 -7.67 -17.91
N SER A 204 8.45 -6.64 -17.24
CA SER A 204 7.75 -6.78 -15.96
C SER A 204 6.45 -7.58 -16.11
N ILE A 205 5.66 -7.31 -17.15
CA ILE A 205 4.41 -8.05 -17.45
C ILE A 205 4.73 -9.52 -17.77
N LEU A 206 5.71 -9.77 -18.63
CA LEU A 206 6.13 -11.12 -19.01
C LEU A 206 6.61 -11.93 -17.80
N THR A 207 7.36 -11.31 -16.88
CA THR A 207 7.80 -11.96 -15.64
C THR A 207 6.62 -12.44 -14.79
N GLU A 208 5.53 -11.66 -14.72
CA GLU A 208 4.33 -12.04 -13.98
C GLU A 208 3.56 -13.18 -14.67
N ILE A 209 3.49 -13.17 -16.00
CA ILE A 209 2.88 -14.25 -16.81
C ILE A 209 3.69 -15.55 -16.65
N GLU A 210 5.03 -15.48 -16.69
CA GLU A 210 5.91 -16.63 -16.49
C GLU A 210 5.83 -17.20 -15.07
N GLY A 211 5.73 -16.34 -14.05
CA GLY A 211 5.61 -16.77 -12.65
C GLY A 211 4.44 -17.71 -12.40
N TRP A 212 3.39 -17.65 -13.21
CA TRP A 212 2.22 -18.53 -13.11
C TRP A 212 2.43 -19.89 -13.76
N PHE A 213 3.31 -19.98 -14.76
CA PHE A 213 3.65 -21.24 -15.42
C PHE A 213 4.29 -22.23 -14.45
N PHE A 214 5.11 -21.74 -13.51
CA PHE A 214 5.73 -22.57 -12.47
C PHE A 214 4.70 -23.12 -11.47
N LEU A 215 3.68 -22.34 -11.10
CA LEU A 215 2.57 -22.81 -10.25
C LEU A 215 1.71 -23.88 -10.93
N SER A 216 1.47 -23.77 -12.24
CA SER A 216 0.74 -24.79 -13.00
C SER A 216 1.49 -26.12 -13.12
N LYS A 217 2.83 -26.14 -12.93
CA LYS A 217 3.65 -27.36 -12.99
C LYS A 217 3.88 -28.01 -11.64
N SER A 218 3.86 -27.25 -10.53
CA SER A 218 4.07 -27.79 -9.16
C SER A 218 2.80 -28.40 -8.55
N GLY A 219 1.62 -28.12 -9.11
CA GLY A 219 0.36 -28.78 -8.76
C GLY A 219 0.20 -30.20 -9.33
N THR A 220 1.20 -31.08 -9.19
CA THR A 220 1.03 -32.52 -9.50
C THR A 220 0.38 -33.24 -8.33
N GLY A 221 -0.91 -32.99 -8.18
CA GLY A 221 -1.79 -33.71 -7.27
C GLY A 221 -3.20 -33.67 -7.84
N HIS A 222 -3.47 -34.51 -8.84
CA HIS A 222 -4.79 -34.69 -9.46
C HIS A 222 -5.46 -33.41 -9.99
N CYS A 223 -4.94 -32.86 -11.09
CA CYS A 223 -5.69 -31.94 -11.93
C CYS A 223 -5.69 -32.43 -13.38
N SER A 224 -6.90 -32.63 -13.91
CA SER A 224 -7.24 -33.30 -15.16
C SER A 224 -6.49 -32.75 -16.37
N ASN A 225 -6.18 -33.63 -17.34
CA ASN A 225 -5.49 -33.34 -18.61
C ASN A 225 -6.02 -32.11 -19.40
N GLN A 226 -7.18 -31.55 -19.06
CA GLN A 226 -7.74 -30.32 -19.63
C GLN A 226 -7.08 -29.02 -19.10
N GLN A 227 -6.59 -28.98 -17.85
CA GLN A 227 -5.93 -27.80 -17.28
C GLN A 227 -4.55 -27.55 -17.90
N ALA A 228 -3.75 -28.60 -18.10
CA ALA A 228 -2.45 -28.49 -18.77
C ALA A 228 -2.55 -28.05 -20.24
N VAL A 229 -3.64 -28.43 -20.93
CA VAL A 229 -3.89 -28.03 -22.32
C VAL A 229 -4.33 -26.57 -22.43
N ARG A 230 -5.06 -26.02 -21.45
CA ARG A 230 -5.46 -24.60 -21.44
C ARG A 230 -4.28 -23.66 -21.15
N SER A 231 -3.41 -24.00 -20.19
CA SER A 231 -2.19 -23.23 -19.94
C SER A 231 -1.26 -23.21 -21.16
N LYS A 232 -1.13 -24.34 -21.88
CA LYS A 232 -0.38 -24.40 -23.15
C LYS A 232 -1.02 -23.58 -24.27
N LYS A 233 -2.35 -23.50 -24.35
CA LYS A 233 -3.06 -22.67 -25.33
C LYS A 233 -2.88 -21.17 -25.07
N ILE A 234 -2.89 -20.75 -23.81
CA ILE A 234 -2.66 -19.35 -23.42
C ILE A 234 -1.20 -18.97 -23.74
N VAL A 235 -0.24 -19.84 -23.45
CA VAL A 235 1.18 -19.64 -23.80
C VAL A 235 1.38 -19.59 -25.32
N ALA A 236 0.76 -20.50 -26.07
CA ALA A 236 0.79 -20.43 -27.53
C ALA A 236 0.14 -19.14 -28.05
N TYR A 237 -0.94 -18.68 -27.43
CA TYR A 237 -1.62 -17.44 -27.80
C TYR A 237 -0.76 -16.20 -27.54
N VAL A 238 -0.09 -16.12 -26.37
CA VAL A 238 0.84 -15.03 -26.02
C VAL A 238 2.08 -15.06 -26.91
N LEU A 239 2.69 -16.23 -27.15
CA LEU A 239 3.83 -16.36 -28.07
C LEU A 239 3.45 -16.05 -29.54
N LEU A 240 2.25 -16.40 -29.99
CA LEU A 240 1.80 -16.14 -31.36
C LEU A 240 1.35 -14.69 -31.61
N HIS A 241 0.92 -13.95 -30.58
CA HIS A 241 0.34 -12.60 -30.74
C HIS A 241 1.15 -11.46 -30.10
N VAL A 242 2.17 -11.75 -29.29
CA VAL A 242 3.05 -10.74 -28.67
C VAL A 242 4.44 -10.71 -29.31
N ILE A 243 4.89 -11.81 -29.93
CA ILE A 243 6.23 -11.94 -30.54
C ILE A 243 6.15 -12.04 -32.09
N GLY A 244 4.94 -12.03 -32.66
CA GLY A 244 4.69 -12.13 -34.10
C GLY A 244 4.44 -10.77 -34.76
#